data_AF-A0A379PJD9-F1
#
_entry.id   AF-A0A379PJD9-F1
#
_cell.length_a   1.000
_cell.length_b   1.000
_cell.length_c   1.000
_cell.angle_alpha   90.00
_cell.angle_beta   90.00
_cell.angle_gamma   90.00
#
_symmetry.space_group_name_H-M   'P 1'
#
loop_
_entity.id
_entity.type
_entity.pdbx_description
1 polymer ?
#
loop_
_entity_poly.entity_id
_entity_poly.type
_entity_poly.pdbx_seq_one_letter_code
_entity_poly.pdbx_strand_id
1 'polypeptide(L)'
;MTALKLQNDPAVQKAIEEATAKACEVLDAQFPGWDAGGITSNFQGLLAEVITRMLKGHSVLDGVRGHATMLPRLIVDETFFGCPLIRGDMFLIHKPEKPVYGEPDRVLVLEPGASSFKPIANAGDAFTSFDAAAAAAMKYLEAEQLTLEQAKALQLSVVPVVFDPQSTSDCGFKIVSPPHAA
;
A
#
# COMPACT_ATOMS: atom_id res chain seq x y z
N MET A 1 -10.90 -17.37 0.47
CA MET A 1 -10.83 -15.91 0.60
C MET A 1 -9.66 -15.58 1.50
N THR A 2 -8.79 -14.67 1.08
CA THR A 2 -7.61 -14.30 1.86
C THR A 2 -7.99 -13.16 2.80
N ALA A 3 -7.80 -13.35 4.11
CA ALA A 3 -8.02 -12.28 5.07
C ALA A 3 -7.10 -11.10 4.77
N LEU A 4 -7.61 -9.88 4.88
CA LEU A 4 -6.79 -8.68 4.79
C LEU A 4 -5.82 -8.63 5.96
N LYS A 5 -4.53 -8.42 5.66
CA LYS A 5 -3.48 -8.27 6.65
C LYS A 5 -2.68 -7.02 6.34
N LEU A 6 -2.61 -6.10 7.30
CA LEU A 6 -1.72 -4.95 7.21
C LEU A 6 -0.28 -5.38 7.51
N GLN A 7 0.71 -4.71 6.91
CA GLN A 7 2.13 -5.00 7.15
C GLN A 7 2.47 -4.90 8.65
N ASN A 8 1.90 -3.91 9.34
CA ASN A 8 2.17 -3.65 10.74
C ASN A 8 1.30 -4.52 11.68
N ASP A 9 0.52 -5.47 11.14
CA ASP A 9 -0.22 -6.44 11.97
C ASP A 9 0.78 -7.27 12.80
N PRO A 10 0.66 -7.28 14.14
CA PRO A 10 1.55 -8.07 15.00
C PRO A 10 1.63 -9.56 14.62
N ALA A 11 0.55 -10.13 14.07
CA ALA A 11 0.54 -11.51 13.61
C ALA A 11 1.44 -11.72 12.38
N VAL A 12 1.55 -10.72 11.49
CA VAL A 12 2.46 -10.77 10.33
C VAL A 12 3.90 -10.72 10.81
N GLN A 13 4.22 -9.76 11.68
CA GLN A 13 5.58 -9.61 12.23
C GLN A 13 6.03 -10.88 12.96
N LYS A 14 5.15 -11.41 13.82
CA LYS A 14 5.41 -12.66 14.54
C LYS A 14 5.63 -13.85 13.60
N ALA A 15 4.83 -13.98 12.55
CA ALA A 15 5.00 -15.05 11.58
C ALA A 15 6.35 -14.98 10.83
N ILE A 16 6.81 -13.77 10.50
CA ILE A 16 8.12 -13.54 9.89
C ILE A 16 9.24 -13.92 10.86
N GLU A 17 9.17 -13.44 12.11
CA GLU A 17 10.16 -13.74 13.14
C GLU A 17 10.26 -15.25 13.43
N GLU A 18 9.14 -15.95 13.57
CA GLU A 18 9.13 -17.39 13.78
C GLU A 18 9.65 -18.17 12.57
N ALA A 19 9.29 -17.78 11.35
CA ALA A 19 9.77 -18.42 10.13
C ALA A 19 11.29 -18.27 9.97
N THR A 20 11.81 -17.08 10.23
CA THR A 20 13.24 -16.79 10.13
C THR A 20 14.06 -17.52 11.19
N ALA A 21 13.59 -17.53 12.45
CA ALA A 21 14.24 -18.26 13.53
C ALA A 21 14.36 -19.76 13.21
N LYS A 22 13.26 -20.40 12.79
CA LYS A 22 13.26 -21.82 12.41
C LYS A 22 14.17 -22.11 11.22
N ALA A 23 14.22 -21.21 10.24
CA ALA A 23 15.12 -21.38 9.10
C ALA A 23 16.60 -21.35 9.53
N CYS A 24 16.97 -20.42 10.42
CA CYS A 24 18.32 -20.36 10.99
C CYS A 24 18.64 -21.64 11.78
N GLU A 25 17.73 -22.12 12.64
CA GLU A 25 17.92 -23.36 13.42
C GLU A 25 18.21 -24.57 12.52
N VAL A 26 17.47 -24.73 11.42
CA VAL A 26 17.68 -25.84 10.47
C VAL A 26 19.02 -25.72 9.77
N LEU A 27 19.40 -24.51 9.36
CA LEU A 27 20.68 -24.28 8.68
C LEU A 27 21.87 -24.48 9.62
N ASP A 28 21.76 -24.08 10.89
CA ASP A 28 22.78 -24.33 11.92
C ASP A 28 23.03 -25.81 12.14
N ALA A 29 21.96 -26.61 12.16
CA ALA A 29 22.07 -28.06 12.28
C ALA A 29 22.76 -28.70 11.07
N GLN A 30 22.61 -28.12 9.87
CA GLN A 30 23.21 -28.62 8.63
C GLN A 30 24.65 -28.16 8.41
N PHE A 31 25.04 -27.00 8.95
CA PHE A 31 26.37 -26.41 8.81
C PHE A 31 27.05 -26.17 10.17
N PRO A 32 27.33 -27.23 10.94
CA PRO A 32 27.92 -27.09 12.26
C PRO A 32 29.32 -26.45 12.18
N GLY A 33 29.54 -25.36 12.90
CA GLY A 33 30.85 -24.70 13.04
C GLY A 33 31.25 -23.75 11.92
N TRP A 34 30.33 -23.37 11.02
CA TRP A 34 30.61 -22.39 9.95
C TRP A 34 30.84 -20.97 10.48
N ASP A 35 30.28 -20.62 11.63
CA ASP A 35 30.56 -19.37 12.34
C ASP A 35 30.69 -19.67 13.83
N ALA A 36 31.57 -18.96 14.54
CA ALA A 36 31.90 -19.23 15.94
C ALA A 36 30.75 -18.97 16.94
N GLY A 37 29.53 -18.75 16.45
CA GLY A 37 28.31 -18.53 17.21
C GLY A 37 27.00 -18.90 16.48
N GLY A 38 27.05 -19.71 15.42
CA GLY A 38 25.88 -20.06 14.59
C GLY A 38 25.56 -19.02 13.50
N ILE A 39 24.58 -19.30 12.66
CA ILE A 39 24.06 -18.42 11.62
C ILE A 39 23.51 -17.17 12.31
N THR A 40 24.28 -16.10 12.19
CA THR A 40 24.16 -14.88 12.99
C THR A 40 22.78 -14.22 12.89
N SER A 41 22.44 -13.43 13.92
CA SER A 41 21.27 -12.54 13.95
C SER A 41 21.17 -11.63 12.72
N ASN A 42 22.31 -11.30 12.09
CA ASN A 42 22.37 -10.54 10.84
C ASN A 42 21.72 -11.29 9.68
N PHE A 43 21.95 -12.60 9.55
CA PHE A 43 21.31 -13.42 8.53
C PHE A 43 19.80 -13.53 8.78
N GLN A 44 19.38 -13.71 10.03
CA GLN A 44 17.97 -13.73 10.39
C GLN A 44 17.28 -12.43 10.00
N GLY A 45 17.90 -11.28 10.26
CA GLY A 45 17.38 -9.96 9.86
C GLY A 45 17.25 -9.81 8.34
N LEU A 46 18.25 -10.25 7.58
CA LEU A 46 18.20 -10.24 6.11
C LEU A 46 17.08 -11.15 5.58
N LEU A 47 16.92 -12.34 6.17
CA LEU A 47 15.85 -13.27 5.78
C LEU A 47 14.46 -12.69 6.09
N ALA A 48 14.31 -11.99 7.22
CA ALA A 48 13.08 -11.28 7.56
C ALA A 48 12.73 -10.22 6.51
N GLU A 49 13.72 -9.44 6.05
CA GLU A 49 13.53 -8.45 5.00
C GLU A 49 13.09 -9.11 3.68
N VAL A 50 13.75 -10.19 3.28
CA VAL A 50 13.42 -10.96 2.08
C VAL A 50 11.98 -11.46 2.11
N ILE A 51 11.57 -12.09 3.21
CA ILE A 51 10.20 -12.59 3.40
C ILE A 51 9.20 -11.42 3.33
N THR A 52 9.52 -10.31 4.00
CA THR A 52 8.67 -9.11 3.98
C THR A 52 8.45 -8.60 2.56
N ARG A 53 9.52 -8.51 1.75
CA ARG A 53 9.43 -8.10 0.34
C ARG A 53 8.56 -9.07 -0.48
N MET A 54 8.70 -10.37 -0.26
CA MET A 54 7.88 -11.39 -0.92
C MET A 54 6.40 -11.24 -0.55
N LEU A 55 6.07 -11.01 0.73
CA LEU A 55 4.69 -10.78 1.17
C LEU A 55 4.08 -9.52 0.54
N LYS A 56 4.89 -8.50 0.26
CA LYS A 56 4.48 -7.30 -0.48
C LYS A 56 4.27 -7.54 -1.98
N GLY A 57 4.63 -8.72 -2.49
CA GLY A 57 4.50 -9.09 -3.90
C GLY A 57 5.74 -8.78 -4.74
N HIS A 58 6.89 -8.49 -4.10
CA HIS A 58 8.15 -8.22 -4.80
C HIS A 58 9.07 -9.44 -4.75
N SER A 59 9.81 -9.68 -5.83
CA SER A 59 10.86 -10.69 -5.83
C SER A 59 12.21 -10.04 -5.54
N VAL A 60 13.02 -10.69 -4.71
CA VAL A 60 14.38 -10.22 -4.39
C VAL A 60 15.37 -10.54 -5.51
N LEU A 61 14.98 -11.41 -6.45
CA LEU A 61 15.78 -11.79 -7.62
C LEU A 61 15.67 -10.78 -8.78
N ASP A 62 14.76 -9.80 -8.67
CA ASP A 62 14.36 -8.90 -9.75
C ASP A 62 15.49 -7.98 -10.22
N GLY A 63 16.49 -7.70 -9.38
CA GLY A 63 17.63 -6.84 -9.72
C GLY A 63 18.73 -7.53 -10.55
N VAL A 64 18.82 -8.86 -10.55
CA VAL A 64 20.00 -9.59 -11.07
C VAL A 64 19.73 -10.27 -12.42
N ARG A 65 18.46 -10.56 -12.75
CA ARG A 65 18.10 -11.38 -13.93
C ARG A 65 17.32 -10.64 -15.02
N GLY A 66 17.05 -9.34 -14.86
CA GLY A 66 16.34 -8.54 -15.88
C GLY A 66 14.86 -8.93 -16.09
N HIS A 67 14.32 -9.82 -15.27
CA HIS A 67 12.92 -10.22 -15.29
C HIS A 67 12.32 -9.97 -13.90
N ALA A 68 11.58 -8.87 -13.77
CA ALA A 68 10.81 -8.59 -12.57
C ALA A 68 9.63 -9.57 -12.51
N THR A 69 9.69 -10.55 -11.60
CA THR A 69 8.57 -11.46 -11.38
C THR A 69 7.77 -10.95 -10.20
N MET A 70 6.66 -10.28 -10.48
CA MET A 70 5.74 -9.84 -9.44
C MET A 70 5.09 -11.06 -8.78
N LEU A 71 5.29 -11.18 -7.47
CA LEU A 71 4.63 -12.20 -6.66
C LEU A 71 3.22 -11.75 -6.30
N PRO A 72 2.30 -12.69 -6.01
CA PRO A 72 1.01 -12.33 -5.42
C PRO A 72 1.22 -11.60 -4.10
N ARG A 73 0.83 -10.34 -4.06
CA ARG A 73 0.83 -9.55 -2.82
C ARG A 73 -0.14 -10.15 -1.80
N LEU A 74 0.32 -10.36 -0.57
CA LEU A 74 -0.41 -10.99 0.54
C LEU A 74 -0.73 -10.01 1.69
N ILE A 75 0.00 -8.91 1.80
CA ILE A 75 -0.21 -7.88 2.83
C ILE A 75 -0.43 -6.49 2.20
N VAL A 76 -1.11 -5.61 2.93
CA VAL A 76 -1.33 -4.20 2.55
C VAL A 76 -0.38 -3.30 3.34
N ASP A 77 0.23 -2.35 2.64
CA ASP A 77 1.09 -1.29 3.17
C ASP A 77 0.79 0.02 2.43
N GLU A 78 1.50 1.09 2.76
CA GLU A 78 1.32 2.40 2.12
C GLU A 78 1.48 2.38 0.59
N THR A 79 2.37 1.54 0.05
CA THR A 79 2.60 1.42 -1.40
C THR A 79 1.43 0.76 -2.13
N PHE A 80 0.50 0.13 -1.41
CA PHE A 80 -0.75 -0.39 -1.98
C PHE A 80 -1.56 0.71 -2.64
N PHE A 81 -1.45 1.94 -2.14
CA PHE A 81 -2.23 3.08 -2.61
C PHE A 81 -1.45 3.98 -3.58
N GLY A 82 -0.25 3.60 -4.01
CA GLY A 82 0.55 4.36 -4.96
C GLY A 82 2.00 4.57 -4.52
N CYS A 83 2.65 5.58 -5.12
CA CYS A 83 4.05 5.88 -4.84
C CYS A 83 4.16 6.91 -3.70
N PRO A 84 4.82 6.60 -2.57
CA PRO A 84 5.01 7.56 -1.47
C PRO A 84 5.81 8.81 -1.85
N LEU A 85 6.58 8.75 -2.94
CA LEU A 85 7.41 9.86 -3.44
C LEU A 85 6.64 10.82 -4.36
N ILE A 86 5.32 10.64 -4.52
CA ILE A 86 4.49 11.53 -5.33
C ILE A 86 4.48 12.95 -4.73
N ARG A 87 4.70 13.95 -5.58
CA ARG A 87 4.76 15.36 -5.17
C ARG A 87 3.36 15.94 -5.02
N GLY A 88 3.15 16.71 -3.96
CA GLY A 88 1.92 17.45 -3.68
C GLY A 88 1.92 17.96 -2.24
N ASP A 89 1.16 19.02 -2.00
CA ASP A 89 0.97 19.58 -0.65
C ASP A 89 -0.35 19.11 -0.01
N MET A 90 -1.26 18.60 -0.83
CA MET A 90 -2.58 18.10 -0.42
C MET A 90 -2.88 16.79 -1.15
N PHE A 91 -3.49 15.86 -0.45
CA PHE A 91 -3.77 14.52 -0.94
C PHE A 91 -5.19 14.08 -0.63
N LEU A 92 -5.78 13.30 -1.54
CA LEU A 92 -7.06 12.62 -1.33
C LEU A 92 -6.92 11.14 -1.70
N ILE A 93 -7.78 10.31 -1.13
CA ILE A 93 -7.87 8.91 -1.53
C ILE A 93 -8.92 8.82 -2.62
N HIS A 94 -8.50 8.47 -3.83
CA HIS A 94 -9.35 8.30 -4.99
C HIS A 94 -9.82 6.84 -5.13
N LYS A 95 -11.08 6.68 -5.50
CA LYS A 95 -11.66 5.39 -5.89
C LYS A 95 -12.11 5.48 -7.35
N PRO A 96 -11.52 4.72 -8.28
CA PRO A 96 -11.94 4.74 -9.66
C PRO A 96 -13.37 4.19 -9.78
N GLU A 97 -14.24 4.92 -10.47
CA GLU A 97 -15.53 4.41 -10.93
C GLU A 97 -15.45 4.03 -12.41
N LYS A 98 -16.19 2.99 -12.79
CA LYS A 98 -16.39 2.69 -14.20
C LYS A 98 -17.26 3.81 -14.80
N PRO A 99 -16.91 4.35 -15.98
CA PRO A 99 -17.79 5.30 -16.66
C PRO A 99 -19.16 4.67 -16.86
N VAL A 100 -20.19 5.30 -16.29
CA VAL A 100 -21.58 4.92 -16.52
C VAL A 100 -22.04 5.67 -17.76
N TYR A 101 -22.50 4.94 -18.78
CA TYR A 101 -22.90 5.54 -20.05
C TYR A 101 -24.00 6.60 -19.84
N GLY A 102 -23.72 7.85 -20.21
CA GLY A 102 -24.64 8.97 -20.04
C GLY A 102 -24.45 9.79 -18.76
N GLU A 103 -23.53 9.42 -17.88
CA GLU A 103 -23.11 10.27 -16.76
C GLU A 103 -21.69 10.84 -17.00
N PRO A 104 -21.42 12.09 -16.57
CA PRO A 104 -20.05 12.59 -16.56
C PRO A 104 -19.20 11.73 -15.61
N ASP A 105 -17.92 11.52 -15.94
CA ASP A 105 -16.98 10.79 -15.08
C ASP A 105 -16.97 11.39 -13.68
N ARG A 106 -17.45 10.61 -12.71
CA ARG A 106 -17.47 11.01 -11.30
C ARG A 106 -16.18 10.56 -10.64
N VAL A 107 -15.34 11.53 -10.32
CA VAL A 107 -14.16 11.29 -9.49
C VAL A 107 -14.61 11.21 -8.04
N LEU A 108 -14.58 10.00 -7.48
CA LEU A 108 -14.91 9.76 -6.08
C LEU A 108 -13.66 9.81 -5.20
N VAL A 109 -13.74 10.55 -4.10
CA VAL A 109 -12.66 10.75 -3.15
C VAL A 109 -13.11 10.56 -1.71
N LEU A 110 -12.18 10.15 -0.86
CA LEU A 110 -12.32 10.15 0.60
C LEU A 110 -11.39 11.23 1.17
N GLU A 111 -11.99 12.15 1.92
CA GLU A 111 -11.32 13.25 2.61
C GLU A 111 -11.01 12.89 4.08
N PRO A 112 -10.22 13.71 4.80
CA PRO A 112 -9.98 13.51 6.22
C PRO A 112 -11.27 13.41 7.04
N GLY A 113 -11.37 12.37 7.87
CA GLY A 113 -12.52 12.17 8.78
C GLY A 113 -13.81 11.69 8.13
N ALA A 114 -13.88 11.57 6.80
CA ALA A 114 -15.04 11.02 6.12
C ALA A 114 -15.09 9.48 6.26
N SER A 115 -16.31 8.94 6.32
CA SER A 115 -16.57 7.49 6.35
C SER A 115 -17.01 6.93 5.00
N SER A 116 -17.24 7.78 4.01
CA SER A 116 -17.73 7.37 2.69
C SER A 116 -17.14 8.23 1.59
N PHE A 117 -16.99 7.64 0.41
CA PHE A 117 -16.52 8.33 -0.77
C PHE A 117 -17.58 9.30 -1.30
N LYS A 118 -17.14 10.47 -1.74
CA LYS A 118 -18.00 11.51 -2.33
C LYS A 118 -17.36 12.13 -3.56
N PRO A 119 -18.13 12.81 -4.43
CA PRO A 119 -17.57 13.52 -5.56
C PRO A 119 -16.50 14.52 -5.14
N ILE A 120 -15.40 14.61 -5.88
CA ILE A 120 -14.29 15.53 -5.60
C ILE A 120 -14.72 17.00 -5.56
N ALA A 121 -15.77 17.34 -6.30
CA ALA A 121 -16.40 18.65 -6.31
C ALA A 121 -17.04 19.05 -4.96
N ASN A 122 -17.27 18.07 -4.08
CA ASN A 122 -17.89 18.26 -2.76
C ASN A 122 -16.89 17.98 -1.61
N ALA A 123 -15.61 17.79 -1.92
CA ALA A 123 -14.56 17.57 -0.93
C ALA A 123 -14.14 18.90 -0.31
N GLY A 124 -14.26 19.00 1.01
CA GLY A 124 -14.02 20.24 1.75
C GLY A 124 -12.63 20.34 2.38
N ASP A 125 -11.93 19.22 2.50
CA ASP A 125 -10.59 19.15 3.10
C ASP A 125 -9.73 18.07 2.42
N ALA A 126 -8.42 18.09 2.67
CA ALA A 126 -7.45 17.16 2.13
C ALA A 126 -6.37 16.78 3.15
N PHE A 127 -5.76 15.61 2.98
CA PHE A 127 -4.64 15.18 3.81
C PHE A 127 -3.39 15.99 3.47
N THR A 128 -2.56 16.27 4.47
CA THR A 128 -1.33 17.06 4.30
C THR A 128 -0.11 16.22 3.90
N SER A 129 -0.23 14.89 3.85
CA SER A 129 0.83 13.99 3.40
C SER A 129 0.28 12.69 2.80
N PHE A 130 1.09 12.03 1.97
CA PHE A 130 0.79 10.71 1.43
C PHE A 130 0.56 9.69 2.56
N ASP A 131 1.44 9.68 3.57
CA ASP A 131 1.37 8.72 4.67
C ASP A 131 0.07 8.85 5.47
N ALA A 132 -0.40 10.09 5.69
CA ALA A 132 -1.66 10.34 6.37
C ALA A 132 -2.86 9.81 5.56
N ALA A 133 -2.86 10.03 4.24
CA ALA A 133 -3.89 9.51 3.34
C ALA A 133 -3.83 7.98 3.25
N ALA A 134 -2.65 7.38 3.14
CA ALA A 134 -2.47 5.94 3.09
C ALA A 134 -2.91 5.26 4.39
N ALA A 135 -2.60 5.86 5.55
CA ALA A 135 -3.06 5.39 6.85
C ALA A 135 -4.60 5.45 6.96
N ALA A 136 -5.23 6.52 6.48
CA ALA A 136 -6.68 6.63 6.43
C ALA A 136 -7.31 5.59 5.47
N ALA A 137 -6.67 5.32 4.33
CA ALA A 137 -7.12 4.29 3.39
C ALA A 137 -7.04 2.88 4.00
N MET A 138 -5.97 2.56 4.73
CA MET A 138 -5.87 1.29 5.48
C MET A 138 -7.01 1.16 6.50
N LYS A 139 -7.26 2.22 7.29
CA LYS A 139 -8.37 2.23 8.27
C LYS A 139 -9.73 2.04 7.61
N TYR A 140 -9.94 2.63 6.43
CA TYR A 140 -11.16 2.42 5.66
C TYR A 140 -11.33 0.94 5.27
N LEU A 141 -10.28 0.31 4.73
CA LEU A 141 -10.32 -1.11 4.37
C LEU A 141 -10.58 -2.03 5.58
N GLU A 142 -10.01 -1.70 6.74
CA GLU A 142 -10.24 -2.42 7.99
C GLU A 142 -11.68 -2.26 8.49
N ALA A 143 -12.21 -1.03 8.48
CA ALA A 143 -13.56 -0.73 8.94
C ALA A 143 -14.63 -1.45 8.10
N GLU A 144 -14.41 -1.53 6.78
CA GLU A 144 -15.27 -2.25 5.83
C GLU A 144 -15.12 -3.78 5.90
N GLN A 145 -14.18 -4.31 6.71
CA GLN A 145 -13.91 -5.74 6.89
C GLN A 145 -13.69 -6.49 5.57
N LEU A 146 -13.02 -5.85 4.63
CA LEU A 146 -12.82 -6.40 3.29
C LEU A 146 -11.80 -7.53 3.29
N THR A 147 -11.97 -8.45 2.35
CA THR A 147 -10.92 -9.41 1.97
C THR A 147 -9.82 -8.71 1.16
N LEU A 148 -8.64 -9.34 1.06
CA LEU A 148 -7.56 -8.80 0.23
C LEU A 148 -7.97 -8.68 -1.24
N GLU A 149 -8.75 -9.63 -1.75
CA GLU A 149 -9.25 -9.59 -3.12
C GLU A 149 -10.22 -8.42 -3.34
N GLN A 150 -11.11 -8.15 -2.38
CA GLN A 150 -12.02 -7.00 -2.44
C GLN A 150 -11.25 -5.67 -2.34
N ALA A 151 -10.26 -5.57 -1.45
CA ALA A 151 -9.41 -4.39 -1.35
C ALA A 151 -8.67 -4.10 -2.67
N LYS A 152 -8.14 -5.14 -3.33
CA LYS A 152 -7.50 -5.02 -4.66
C LYS A 152 -8.50 -4.56 -5.73
N ALA A 153 -9.73 -5.07 -5.68
CA ALA A 153 -10.78 -4.72 -6.65
C ALA A 153 -11.24 -3.25 -6.51
N LEU A 154 -11.12 -2.65 -5.32
CA LEU A 154 -11.43 -1.24 -5.11
C LEU A 154 -10.44 -0.29 -5.79
N GLN A 155 -9.21 -0.74 -6.07
CA GLN A 155 -8.17 0.06 -6.74
C GLN A 155 -7.98 1.46 -6.13
N LEU A 156 -8.06 1.56 -4.80
CA LEU A 156 -7.87 2.83 -4.10
C LEU A 156 -6.47 3.38 -4.35
N SER A 157 -6.37 4.68 -4.63
CA SER A 157 -5.10 5.35 -4.82
C SER A 157 -5.03 6.68 -4.08
N VAL A 158 -3.88 7.01 -3.50
CA VAL A 158 -3.61 8.34 -2.98
C VAL A 158 -3.18 9.22 -4.14
N VAL A 159 -3.88 10.34 -4.34
CA VAL A 159 -3.64 11.28 -5.43
C VAL A 159 -3.36 12.69 -4.89
N PRO A 160 -2.37 13.41 -5.46
CA PRO A 160 -2.15 14.81 -5.13
C PRO A 160 -3.28 15.66 -5.71
N VAL A 161 -3.68 16.69 -4.97
CA VAL A 161 -4.75 17.60 -5.36
C VAL A 161 -4.35 19.05 -5.13
N VAL A 162 -5.02 19.94 -5.85
CA VAL A 162 -4.99 21.39 -5.61
C VAL A 162 -6.40 21.89 -5.36
N PHE A 163 -6.53 22.85 -4.46
CA PHE A 163 -7.81 23.52 -4.23
C PHE A 163 -8.12 24.41 -5.43
N ASP A 164 -9.30 24.23 -6.03
CA ASP A 164 -9.76 25.05 -7.14
C ASP A 164 -10.96 25.91 -6.72
N PRO A 165 -10.71 27.18 -6.36
CA PRO A 165 -11.78 28.11 -5.99
C PRO A 165 -12.69 28.52 -7.16
N GLN A 166 -12.33 28.19 -8.41
CA GLN A 166 -13.13 28.49 -9.60
C GLN A 166 -14.02 27.33 -10.04
N SER A 167 -13.99 26.20 -9.33
CA SER A 167 -14.96 25.12 -9.53
C SER A 167 -16.38 25.67 -9.29
N THR A 168 -17.27 25.52 -10.26
CA THR A 168 -18.67 25.99 -10.21
C THR A 168 -19.55 25.20 -9.24
N SER A 169 -18.96 24.29 -8.47
CA SER A 169 -19.56 23.51 -7.38
C SER A 169 -18.83 23.90 -6.10
N ASP A 170 -19.59 24.24 -5.05
CA ASP A 170 -19.10 24.71 -3.76
C ASP A 170 -17.86 23.92 -3.30
N CYS A 171 -16.70 24.59 -3.24
CA CYS A 171 -15.42 24.05 -2.76
C CYS A 171 -14.96 22.75 -3.46
N GLY A 172 -14.28 22.87 -4.60
CA GLY A 172 -13.76 21.71 -5.34
C GLY A 172 -12.25 21.53 -5.25
N PHE A 173 -11.79 20.28 -5.16
CA PHE A 173 -10.40 19.92 -5.47
C PHE A 173 -10.27 19.47 -6.92
N LYS A 174 -9.06 19.62 -7.49
CA LYS A 174 -8.68 19.00 -8.77
C LYS A 174 -7.49 18.08 -8.56
N ILE A 175 -7.54 16.89 -9.15
CA ILE A 175 -6.40 15.96 -9.16
C ILE A 175 -5.28 16.55 -10.00
N VAL A 176 -4.09 16.60 -9.43
CA VAL A 176 -2.86 16.92 -10.18
C VAL A 176 -2.44 15.63 -10.87
N SER A 177 -2.75 15.52 -12.16
CA SER A 177 -2.17 14.44 -12.96
C SER A 177 -0.65 14.62 -12.95
N PRO A 178 0.15 13.56 -12.72
CA PRO A 178 1.58 13.68 -12.91
C PRO A 178 1.81 14.16 -14.36
N PRO A 179 2.75 15.09 -14.61
CA PRO A 179 3.15 15.39 -15.97
C PRO A 179 3.49 14.05 -16.62
N HIS A 180 2.85 13.74 -17.74
CA HIS A 180 3.19 12.55 -18.51
C HIS A 180 4.71 12.49 -18.61
N ALA A 181 5.30 11.38 -18.17
CA ALA A 181 6.68 11.09 -18.49
C ALA A 181 6.74 11.04 -20.03
N ALA A 182 7.22 12.14 -20.61
CA ALA A 182 7.53 12.27 -22.02
C ALA A 182 8.74 11.38 -22.36
#